data_AF-A0A1G3CJP7-F1
#
_entry.id   AF-A0A1G3CJP7-F1
#
_cell.length_a   1.000
_cell.length_b   1.000
_cell.length_c   1.000
_cell.angle_alpha   90.00
_cell.angle_beta   90.00
_cell.angle_gamma   90.00
#
_symmetry.space_group_name_H-M   'P 1'
#
loop_
_entity.id
_entity.type
_entity.pdbx_description
1 polymer ?
#
loop_
_entity_poly.entity_id
_entity_poly.type
_entity_poly.pdbx_seq_one_letter_code
_entity_poly.pdbx_strand_id
1 'polypeptide(L)'
;MSFFGIYRKGHGVYSRVAVGIALGLLALFASISLYNVLIDLPNIAEGVKVPLVDIGLTWGLLSAFALFVFLGFLIGVFVAGIETGISLLDAGGKKTIGFLIDTQGELQKVFWPTRYELVGSTAVVIVSVIVIGIFILGVDWFVSTIMEYIGVL
;
A
#
# COMPACT_ATOMS: atom_id res chain seq x y z
N MET A 1 -17.64 -29.95 16.04
CA MET A 1 -16.65 -28.85 16.12
C MET A 1 -16.97 -27.90 14.98
N SER A 2 -17.23 -26.62 15.24
CA SER A 2 -17.61 -25.67 14.18
C SER A 2 -16.46 -25.50 13.21
N PHE A 3 -16.63 -25.94 11.96
CA PHE A 3 -15.60 -25.85 10.92
C PHE A 3 -15.38 -24.40 10.43
N PHE A 4 -16.22 -23.45 10.87
CA PHE A 4 -16.12 -22.03 10.53
C PHE A 4 -16.12 -21.19 11.81
N GLY A 5 -14.96 -21.07 12.44
CA GLY A 5 -14.67 -20.06 13.46
C GLY A 5 -14.02 -18.84 12.81
N ILE A 6 -14.37 -17.63 13.27
CA ILE A 6 -13.60 -16.41 12.97
C ILE A 6 -12.76 -16.10 14.20
N TYR A 7 -11.45 -16.01 14.03
CA TYR A 7 -10.54 -15.68 15.12
C TYR A 7 -10.82 -14.27 15.68
N ARG A 8 -11.09 -14.19 16.99
CA ARG A 8 -11.41 -12.97 17.77
C ARG A 8 -12.43 -12.04 17.07
N LYS A 9 -13.69 -12.49 17.00
CA LYS A 9 -14.81 -11.72 16.42
C LYS A 9 -14.92 -10.32 17.06
N GLY A 10 -15.11 -9.28 16.26
CA GLY A 10 -15.34 -7.90 16.71
C GLY A 10 -14.10 -7.04 16.94
N HIS A 11 -12.89 -7.61 16.99
CA HIS A 11 -11.65 -6.85 17.20
C HIS A 11 -10.79 -6.73 15.94
N GLY A 12 -10.23 -5.55 15.70
CA GLY A 12 -9.33 -5.29 14.56
C GLY A 12 -10.05 -5.21 13.22
N VAL A 13 -11.35 -4.85 13.20
CA VAL A 13 -12.14 -4.84 11.95
C VAL A 13 -11.55 -3.86 10.94
N TYR A 14 -11.17 -2.65 11.39
CA TYR A 14 -10.59 -1.64 10.53
C TYR A 14 -9.24 -2.06 9.95
N SER A 15 -8.34 -2.63 10.77
CA SER A 15 -7.04 -3.09 10.27
C SER A 15 -7.17 -4.27 9.31
N ARG A 16 -8.08 -5.22 9.58
CA ARG A 16 -8.35 -6.35 8.66
C ARG A 16 -8.93 -5.87 7.32
N VAL A 17 -9.92 -4.97 7.35
CA VAL A 17 -10.53 -4.44 6.12
C VAL A 17 -9.51 -3.64 5.31
N ALA A 18 -8.72 -2.77 5.96
CA ALA A 18 -7.71 -1.96 5.28
C ALA A 18 -6.64 -2.84 4.59
N VAL A 19 -6.11 -3.85 5.30
CA VAL A 19 -5.13 -4.78 4.73
C VAL A 19 -5.75 -5.66 3.65
N GLY A 20 -6.99 -6.11 3.84
CA GLY A 20 -7.72 -6.89 2.83
C GLY A 20 -7.93 -6.11 1.52
N ILE A 21 -8.29 -4.82 1.62
CA ILE A 21 -8.43 -3.94 0.44
C ILE A 21 -7.07 -3.73 -0.22
N ALA A 22 -6.02 -3.41 0.56
CA ALA A 22 -4.69 -3.16 0.01
C ALA A 22 -4.12 -4.38 -0.72
N LEU A 23 -4.22 -5.57 -0.12
CA LEU A 23 -3.79 -6.82 -0.74
C LEU A 23 -4.69 -7.22 -1.91
N GLY A 24 -6.00 -6.95 -1.85
CA GLY A 24 -6.92 -7.17 -2.95
C GLY A 24 -6.59 -6.31 -4.18
N LEU A 25 -6.25 -5.03 -3.96
CA LEU A 25 -5.75 -4.16 -5.02
C LEU A 25 -4.43 -4.68 -5.60
N LEU A 26 -3.50 -5.10 -4.74
CA LEU A 26 -2.22 -5.67 -5.19
C LEU A 26 -2.44 -6.96 -6.00
N ALA A 27 -3.35 -7.83 -5.57
CA ALA A 27 -3.72 -9.04 -6.30
C ALA A 27 -4.34 -8.73 -7.68
N LEU A 28 -5.15 -7.67 -7.76
CA LEU A 28 -5.69 -7.17 -9.02
C LEU A 28 -4.56 -6.68 -9.94
N PHE A 29 -3.65 -5.84 -9.43
CA PHE A 29 -2.49 -5.38 -10.20
C PHE A 29 -1.59 -6.52 -10.65
N ALA A 30 -1.34 -7.52 -9.79
CA ALA A 30 -0.58 -8.71 -10.14
C ALA A 30 -1.27 -9.53 -11.24
N SER A 31 -2.59 -9.69 -11.17
CA SER A 31 -3.39 -10.35 -12.21
C SER A 31 -3.29 -9.62 -13.55
N ILE A 32 -3.42 -8.29 -13.56
CA ILE A 32 -3.25 -7.47 -14.77
C ILE A 32 -1.82 -7.56 -15.31
N SER A 33 -0.82 -7.50 -14.44
CA SER A 33 0.59 -7.61 -14.84
C SER A 33 0.87 -8.96 -15.48
N LEU A 34 0.31 -10.05 -14.94
CA LEU A 34 0.45 -11.38 -15.53
C LEU A 34 -0.23 -11.44 -16.90
N TYR A 35 -1.43 -10.90 -17.03
CA TYR A 35 -2.14 -10.84 -18.30
C TYR A 35 -1.32 -10.12 -19.37
N ASN A 36 -0.74 -8.96 -19.03
CA ASN A 36 0.08 -8.17 -19.95
C ASN A 36 1.34 -8.91 -20.42
N VAL A 37 1.94 -9.77 -19.58
CA VAL A 37 3.11 -10.58 -19.95
C VAL A 37 2.73 -11.75 -20.86
N LEU A 38 1.51 -12.27 -20.73
CA LEU A 38 1.07 -13.50 -21.37
C LEU A 38 0.13 -13.28 -22.57
N ILE A 39 0.03 -12.03 -23.05
CA ILE A 39 -0.86 -11.64 -24.14
C ILE A 39 -0.42 -12.20 -25.51
N ASP A 40 0.88 -12.42 -25.71
CA ASP A 40 1.45 -12.92 -26.98
C ASP A 40 1.29 -14.44 -27.18
N LEU A 41 0.74 -15.16 -26.20
CA LEU A 41 0.52 -16.60 -26.32
C LEU A 41 -0.63 -16.93 -27.29
N PRO A 42 -0.56 -18.09 -27.97
CA PRO A 42 -1.61 -18.53 -28.89
C PRO A 42 -2.97 -18.66 -28.19
N ASN A 43 -4.05 -18.26 -28.86
CA ASN A 43 -5.39 -18.31 -28.30
C ASN A 43 -5.88 -19.77 -28.13
N ILE A 44 -6.63 -20.04 -27.06
CA ILE A 44 -7.05 -21.42 -26.71
C ILE A 44 -8.07 -21.97 -27.72
N ALA A 45 -8.93 -21.10 -28.26
CA ALA A 45 -9.87 -21.45 -29.31
C ALA A 45 -10.07 -20.25 -30.25
N GLU A 46 -9.70 -20.41 -31.52
CA GLU A 46 -10.03 -19.47 -32.59
C GLU A 46 -11.56 -19.43 -32.79
N GLY A 47 -12.27 -18.63 -32.00
CA GLY A 47 -13.71 -18.43 -32.17
C GLY A 47 -14.52 -18.23 -30.88
N VAL A 48 -13.95 -18.54 -29.71
CA VAL A 48 -14.61 -18.25 -28.43
C VAL A 48 -14.22 -16.85 -27.97
N LYS A 49 -15.07 -15.88 -28.29
CA LYS A 49 -15.00 -14.52 -27.78
C LYS A 49 -15.79 -14.42 -26.48
N VAL A 50 -15.27 -13.67 -25.51
CA VAL A 50 -16.05 -13.37 -24.30
C VAL A 50 -17.18 -12.41 -24.70
N PRO A 51 -18.46 -12.76 -24.45
CA PRO A 51 -19.62 -12.02 -24.97
C PRO A 51 -19.76 -10.58 -24.45
N LEU A 52 -18.93 -10.15 -23.51
CA LEU A 52 -18.94 -8.79 -22.96
C LEU A 52 -17.80 -7.87 -23.44
N VAL A 53 -16.70 -8.41 -23.98
CA VAL A 53 -15.44 -7.62 -24.16
C VAL A 53 -14.76 -7.83 -25.52
N ASP A 54 -15.28 -8.68 -26.42
CA ASP A 54 -14.73 -8.93 -27.78
C ASP A 54 -13.24 -9.33 -27.84
N ILE A 55 -12.63 -9.66 -26.70
CA ILE A 55 -11.31 -10.28 -26.54
C ILE A 55 -11.44 -11.80 -26.75
N GLY A 56 -10.49 -12.38 -27.48
CA GLY A 56 -10.35 -13.82 -27.61
C GLY A 56 -10.00 -14.47 -26.27
N LEU A 57 -10.41 -15.71 -26.06
CA LEU A 57 -10.02 -16.48 -24.88
C LEU A 57 -8.53 -16.88 -24.96
N THR A 58 -7.65 -16.01 -24.44
CA THR A 58 -6.20 -16.21 -24.38
C THR A 58 -5.80 -16.94 -23.09
N TRP A 59 -4.70 -17.71 -23.11
CA TRP A 59 -4.11 -18.33 -21.90
C TRP A 59 -3.82 -17.30 -20.80
N GLY A 60 -3.42 -16.08 -21.17
CA GLY A 60 -3.18 -14.97 -20.25
C GLY A 60 -4.41 -14.58 -19.41
N LEU A 61 -5.61 -14.60 -20.00
CA LEU A 61 -6.83 -14.24 -19.27
C LEU A 61 -7.19 -15.31 -18.23
N LEU A 62 -7.08 -16.58 -18.61
CA LEU A 62 -7.36 -17.71 -17.73
C LEU A 62 -6.39 -17.75 -16.55
N SER A 63 -5.09 -17.59 -16.82
CA SER A 63 -4.07 -17.57 -15.76
C SER A 63 -4.21 -16.36 -14.86
N ALA A 64 -4.53 -15.19 -15.41
CA ALA A 64 -4.74 -13.97 -14.62
C ALA A 64 -5.94 -14.12 -13.68
N PHE A 65 -7.06 -14.65 -14.18
CA PHE A 65 -8.24 -14.92 -13.38
C PHE A 65 -7.98 -15.98 -12.30
N ALA A 66 -7.30 -17.08 -12.66
CA ALA A 66 -6.93 -18.13 -11.71
C ALA A 66 -6.03 -17.59 -10.59
N LEU A 67 -5.02 -16.77 -10.93
CA LEU A 67 -4.18 -16.11 -9.92
C LEU A 67 -5.00 -15.18 -9.03
N PHE A 68 -5.91 -14.38 -9.59
CA PHE A 68 -6.74 -13.46 -8.80
C PHE A 68 -7.59 -14.21 -7.76
N VAL A 69 -8.24 -15.31 -8.17
CA VAL A 69 -9.04 -16.16 -7.27
C VAL A 69 -8.16 -16.83 -6.22
N PHE A 70 -7.00 -17.36 -6.61
CA PHE A 70 -6.07 -18.01 -5.68
C PHE A 70 -5.52 -17.03 -4.64
N LEU A 71 -5.07 -15.84 -5.05
CA LEU A 71 -4.62 -14.79 -4.14
C LEU A 71 -5.78 -14.31 -3.26
N GLY A 72 -6.98 -14.12 -3.81
CA GLY A 72 -8.17 -13.72 -3.05
C GLY A 72 -8.52 -14.71 -1.94
N PHE A 73 -8.45 -16.02 -2.23
CA PHE A 73 -8.63 -17.06 -1.22
C PHE A 73 -7.55 -17.00 -0.13
N LEU A 74 -6.28 -16.88 -0.51
CA LEU A 74 -5.17 -16.80 0.43
C LEU A 74 -5.29 -15.56 1.33
N ILE A 75 -5.60 -14.40 0.75
CA ILE A 75 -5.86 -13.16 1.49
C ILE A 75 -7.04 -13.36 2.46
N GLY A 76 -8.13 -14.00 2.02
CA GLY A 76 -9.27 -14.31 2.87
C GLY A 76 -8.90 -15.17 4.09
N VAL A 77 -8.07 -16.20 3.89
CA VAL A 77 -7.59 -17.05 4.98
C VAL A 77 -6.71 -16.27 5.96
N PHE A 78 -5.73 -15.52 5.48
CA PHE A 78 -4.78 -14.80 6.33
C PHE A 78 -5.35 -13.54 7.01
N VAL A 79 -6.27 -12.84 6.35
CA VAL A 79 -6.83 -11.56 6.83
C VAL A 79 -8.16 -11.74 7.55
N ALA A 80 -9.09 -12.51 6.98
CA ALA A 80 -10.41 -12.72 7.58
C ALA A 80 -10.37 -13.81 8.67
N GLY A 81 -9.36 -14.68 8.67
CA GLY A 81 -9.21 -15.74 9.66
C GLY A 81 -10.27 -16.82 9.54
N ILE A 82 -10.58 -17.20 8.29
CA ILE A 82 -11.42 -18.36 8.00
C ILE A 82 -10.62 -19.60 8.41
N GLU A 83 -11.09 -20.30 9.45
CA GLU A 83 -10.51 -21.58 9.85
C GLU A 83 -10.79 -22.60 8.74
N THR A 84 -9.78 -22.89 7.92
CA THR A 84 -9.93 -23.82 6.78
C THR A 84 -9.75 -25.28 7.19
N GLY A 85 -9.39 -25.53 8.47
CA GLY A 85 -9.16 -26.86 9.02
C GLY A 85 -7.74 -27.39 8.78
N ILE A 86 -6.89 -26.61 8.11
CA ILE A 86 -5.47 -26.93 7.89
C ILE A 86 -4.63 -26.24 8.96
N SER A 87 -4.12 -27.02 9.92
CA SER A 87 -3.40 -26.51 11.10
C SER A 87 -2.24 -25.54 10.78
N LEU A 88 -1.51 -25.77 9.68
CA LEU A 88 -0.40 -24.91 9.26
C LEU A 88 -0.86 -23.53 8.79
N LEU A 89 -1.95 -23.47 8.02
CA LEU A 89 -2.52 -22.21 7.52
C LEU A 89 -3.19 -21.43 8.65
N ASP A 90 -3.92 -22.12 9.51
CA ASP A 90 -4.63 -21.52 10.64
C ASP A 90 -3.65 -20.93 11.68
N ALA A 91 -2.50 -21.59 11.93
CA ALA A 91 -1.47 -21.06 12.82
C ALA A 91 -0.86 -19.74 12.29
N GLY A 92 -0.54 -19.68 10.99
CA GLY A 92 -0.02 -18.48 10.35
C GLY A 92 -1.03 -17.33 10.31
N GLY A 93 -2.30 -17.63 9.99
CA GLY A 93 -3.39 -16.65 9.98
C GLY A 93 -3.64 -16.05 11.37
N LYS A 94 -3.71 -16.87 12.42
CA LYS A 94 -3.92 -16.40 13.81
C LYS A 94 -2.82 -15.45 14.28
N LYS A 95 -1.54 -15.74 13.97
CA LYS A 95 -0.41 -14.86 14.28
C LYS A 95 -0.52 -13.51 13.58
N THR A 96 -0.84 -13.53 12.28
CA THR A 96 -0.98 -12.32 11.46
C THR A 96 -2.12 -11.45 11.97
N ILE A 97 -3.28 -12.05 12.27
CA ILE A 97 -4.43 -11.34 12.81
C ILE A 97 -4.14 -10.75 14.19
N GLY A 98 -3.44 -11.48 15.06
CA GLY A 98 -2.97 -10.95 16.34
C GLY A 98 -2.15 -9.68 16.15
N PHE A 99 -1.15 -9.73 15.27
CA PHE A 99 -0.31 -8.57 14.94
C PHE A 99 -1.12 -7.37 14.40
N LEU A 100 -2.10 -7.60 13.52
CA LEU A 100 -2.97 -6.54 12.99
C LEU A 100 -3.83 -5.89 14.07
N ILE A 101 -4.28 -6.66 15.06
CA ILE A 101 -5.07 -6.13 16.18
C ILE A 101 -4.17 -5.31 17.10
N ASP A 102 -2.99 -5.81 17.42
CA ASP A 102 -2.03 -5.13 18.29
C ASP A 102 -1.54 -3.83 17.65
N THR A 103 -1.25 -3.84 16.34
CA THR A 103 -0.90 -2.65 15.56
C THR A 103 -2.02 -1.62 15.58
N GLN A 104 -3.29 -2.03 15.42
CA GLN A 104 -4.42 -1.10 15.53
C GLN A 104 -4.50 -0.49 16.93
N GLY A 105 -4.27 -1.29 17.97
CA GLY A 105 -4.24 -0.82 19.35
C GLY A 105 -3.13 0.20 19.59
N GLU A 106 -1.96 0.04 18.97
CA GLU A 106 -0.86 1.00 19.07
C GLU A 106 -1.15 2.29 18.28
N LEU A 107 -1.70 2.17 17.07
CA LEU A 107 -2.09 3.33 16.26
C LEU A 107 -3.16 4.20 16.93
N GLN A 108 -4.05 3.60 17.73
CA GLN A 108 -5.05 4.34 18.50
C GLN A 108 -4.45 5.17 19.65
N LYS A 109 -3.21 4.88 20.06
CA LYS A 109 -2.48 5.68 21.06
C LYS A 109 -1.78 6.89 20.45
N VAL A 110 -1.69 6.95 19.12
CA VAL A 110 -1.09 8.09 18.42
C VAL A 110 -2.05 9.26 18.47
N PHE A 111 -1.67 10.29 19.21
CA PHE A 111 -2.37 11.57 19.20
C PHE A 111 -1.98 12.34 17.94
N TRP A 112 -2.92 12.49 17.02
CA TRP A 112 -2.72 13.32 15.84
C TRP A 112 -2.74 14.79 16.26
N PRO A 113 -1.76 15.61 15.81
CA PRO A 113 -1.67 17.00 16.20
C PRO A 113 -2.91 17.77 15.76
N THR A 114 -3.33 18.74 16.55
CA THR A 114 -4.44 19.60 16.15
C THR A 114 -4.01 20.51 15.00
N ARG A 115 -4.96 21.04 14.23
CA ARG A 115 -4.65 21.95 13.11
C ARG A 115 -3.80 23.15 13.56
N TYR A 116 -4.02 23.63 14.79
CA TYR A 116 -3.27 24.75 15.36
C TYR A 116 -1.82 24.38 15.67
N GLU A 117 -1.57 23.19 16.24
CA GLU A 117 -0.21 22.70 16.50
C GLU A 117 0.57 22.45 15.20
N LEU A 118 -0.10 21.92 14.17
CA LEU A 118 0.49 21.69 12.86
C LEU A 118 0.90 23.01 12.19
N VAL A 119 0.04 24.04 12.26
CA VAL A 119 0.36 25.38 11.75
C VAL A 119 1.47 26.02 12.57
N GLY A 120 1.45 25.90 13.89
CA GLY A 120 2.49 26.45 14.78
C GLY A 120 3.87 25.88 14.46
N SER A 121 3.98 24.55 14.37
CA SER A 121 5.24 23.87 14.01
C SER A 121 5.73 24.24 12.61
N THR A 122 4.84 24.31 11.62
CA THR A 122 5.21 24.72 10.25
C THR A 122 5.64 26.19 10.20
N ALA A 123 4.98 27.07 10.94
CA ALA A 123 5.32 28.49 10.99
C ALA A 123 6.74 28.70 11.55
N VAL A 124 7.13 27.96 12.59
CA VAL A 124 8.50 28.02 13.13
C VAL A 124 9.52 27.62 12.06
N VAL A 125 9.25 26.54 11.31
CA VAL A 125 10.13 26.11 10.21
C VAL A 125 10.25 27.19 9.15
N ILE A 126 9.14 27.78 8.70
CA ILE A 126 9.14 28.86 7.71
C ILE A 126 9.99 30.05 8.18
N VAL A 127 9.79 30.50 9.43
CA VAL A 127 10.56 31.60 10.00
C VAL A 127 12.05 31.25 10.07
N SER A 128 12.41 30.04 10.50
CA SER A 128 13.82 29.62 10.56
C SER A 128 14.48 29.61 9.17
N VAL A 129 13.76 29.16 8.14
CA VAL A 129 14.26 29.12 6.76
C VAL A 129 14.45 30.54 6.22
N ILE A 130 13.53 31.48 6.52
CA ILE A 130 13.67 32.88 6.13
C ILE A 130 14.89 33.52 6.79
N VAL A 131 15.10 33.30 8.09
CA VAL A 131 16.24 33.85 8.82
C VAL A 131 17.56 33.35 8.23
N ILE A 132 17.67 32.05 7.97
CA ILE A 132 18.86 31.45 7.34
C ILE A 132 19.03 32.00 5.90
N GLY A 133 17.95 32.13 5.14
CA GLY A 133 17.98 32.69 3.78
C GLY A 133 18.50 34.13 3.74
N ILE A 134 18.04 34.98 4.67
CA ILE A 134 18.53 36.36 4.80
C ILE A 134 20.02 36.38 5.19
N PHE A 135 20.44 35.50 6.10
CA PHE A 135 21.84 35.39 6.50
C PHE A 135 22.73 35.01 5.31
N ILE A 136 22.34 33.99 4.55
CA ILE A 136 23.08 33.56 3.35
C ILE A 136 23.14 34.70 2.33
N LEU A 137 22.01 35.37 2.05
CA LEU A 137 21.97 36.51 1.13
C LEU A 137 22.94 37.62 1.57
N GLY A 138 22.97 37.93 2.88
CA GLY A 138 23.90 38.92 3.43
C GLY A 138 25.37 38.52 3.28
N VAL A 139 25.70 37.26 3.54
CA VAL A 139 27.06 36.72 3.35
C VAL A 139 27.44 36.73 1.89
N ASP A 140 26.57 36.27 0.99
CA ASP A 140 26.82 36.22 -0.45
C ASP A 140 27.06 37.63 -1.01
N TRP A 141 26.26 38.61 -0.59
CA TRP A 141 26.44 40.00 -1.01
C TRP A 141 27.76 40.59 -0.50
N PHE A 142 28.11 40.33 0.77
CA PHE A 142 29.36 40.77 1.37
C PHE A 142 30.58 40.16 0.68
N VAL A 143 30.57 38.84 0.45
CA VAL A 143 31.64 38.11 -0.22
C VAL A 143 31.79 38.58 -1.66
N SER A 144 30.68 38.76 -2.39
CA SER A 144 30.70 39.24 -3.78
C SER A 144 31.32 40.64 -3.89
N THR A 145 30.95 41.55 -2.99
CA THR A 145 31.50 42.92 -2.95
C THR A 145 33.02 42.91 -2.69
N ILE A 146 33.49 42.05 -1.79
CA ILE A 146 34.93 41.90 -1.51
C ILE A 146 35.67 41.34 -2.72
N MET A 147 35.11 40.31 -3.39
CA MET A 147 35.73 39.71 -4.55
C MET A 147 35.85 40.70 -5.73
N GLU A 148 34.82 41.52 -5.95
CA GLU A 148 34.83 42.60 -6.94
C GLU A 148 35.89 43.66 -6.60
N TYR A 149 36.03 44.04 -5.33
CA TYR A 149 37.08 44.98 -4.89
C TYR A 149 38.51 44.44 -5.09
N ILE A 150 38.70 43.12 -4.97
CA ILE A 150 39.99 42.45 -5.22
C ILE A 150 40.25 42.26 -6.74
N GLY A 151 39.25 42.50 -7.59
CA GLY A 151 39.36 42.38 -9.05
C GLY A 151 39.43 40.93 -9.56
N VAL A 152 38.97 39.97 -8.76
CA VAL A 152 38.85 38.55 -9.14
C VAL A 152 37.55 38.27 -9.89
N LEU A 153 36.52 39.11 -9.67
CA LEU A 153 35.19 39.07 -10.28
C LEU A 153 34.95 40.32 -11.12
#